data_AF-A0A3A9EBT0-F1
#
_entry.id   AF-A0A3A9EBT0-F1
#
_cell.length_a   1.000
_cell.length_b   1.000
_cell.length_c   1.000
_cell.angle_alpha   90.00
_cell.angle_beta   90.00
_cell.angle_gamma   90.00
#
_symmetry.space_group_name_H-M   'P 1'
#
loop_
_entity.id
_entity.type
_entity.pdbx_description
1 polymer ?
#
loop_
_entity_poly.entity_id
_entity_poly.type
_entity_poly.pdbx_seq_one_letter_code
_entity_poly.pdbx_strand_id
1 'polypeptide(L)'
;MEKGRGRDMLGNIIQMMLVFFWMVMIPAGIGMTWTRWMRRYRHSILMAAIMGWMTMFALAQLLAVPLIIAIGASLHVFTYTWGGIVLTAFIYSIFINRKRMKEVFQYQRERVSRLRDEKYVSLILVLTFISIVFQAVSIAFLWFDHYDDIRYVATAVDAYSTNTMLKIEPVSGQYTGRPVGEMWKDAVAPINIFWALLSKLVMTHPAIFMHMIVPFIFII
;
A
#
# COMPACT_ATOMS: atom_id res chain seq x y z
N MET A 1 11.49 0.26 34.72
CA MET A 1 11.18 0.95 33.44
C MET A 1 11.65 0.19 32.19
N GLU A 2 12.51 -0.85 32.27
CA GLU A 2 12.92 -1.67 31.11
C GLU A 2 11.84 -2.61 30.53
N LYS A 3 10.92 -3.12 31.36
CA LYS A 3 9.89 -4.09 30.95
C LYS A 3 8.77 -3.52 30.04
N GLY A 4 8.73 -2.20 29.87
CA GLY A 4 7.86 -1.49 28.91
C GLY A 4 8.52 -1.39 27.53
N ARG A 5 9.76 -0.88 27.49
CA ARG A 5 10.54 -0.68 26.27
C ARG A 5 10.71 -1.95 25.43
N GLY A 6 10.86 -3.12 26.07
CA GLY A 6 10.96 -4.40 25.35
C GLY A 6 9.66 -4.84 24.64
N ARG A 7 8.48 -4.54 25.22
CA ARG A 7 7.18 -4.81 24.57
C ARG A 7 6.94 -3.85 23.41
N ASP A 8 7.34 -2.59 23.57
CA ASP A 8 7.23 -1.57 22.52
C ASP A 8 8.14 -1.90 21.33
N MET A 9 9.36 -2.39 21.59
CA MET A 9 10.28 -2.85 20.54
C MET A 9 9.74 -4.06 19.77
N LEU A 10 9.20 -5.06 20.47
CA LEU A 10 8.59 -6.23 19.81
C LEU A 10 7.38 -5.83 18.95
N GLY A 11 6.53 -4.93 19.44
CA GLY A 11 5.39 -4.40 18.68
C GLY A 11 5.84 -3.71 17.39
N ASN A 12 6.85 -2.85 17.48
CA ASN A 12 7.40 -2.13 16.32
C ASN A 12 8.03 -3.08 15.30
N ILE A 13 8.76 -4.11 15.75
CA ILE A 13 9.34 -5.13 14.85
C ILE A 13 8.24 -5.88 14.10
N ILE A 14 7.18 -6.30 14.80
CA ILE A 14 6.05 -7.00 14.17
C ILE A 14 5.37 -6.11 13.13
N GLN A 15 5.14 -4.83 13.44
CA GLN A 15 4.60 -3.87 12.48
C GLN A 15 5.48 -3.74 11.24
N MET A 16 6.81 -3.61 11.41
CA MET A 16 7.74 -3.54 10.28
C MET A 16 7.69 -4.82 9.42
N MET A 17 7.60 -5.99 10.05
CA MET A 17 7.44 -7.26 9.33
C MET A 17 6.13 -7.31 8.55
N LEU A 18 5.02 -6.81 9.13
CA LEU A 18 3.74 -6.75 8.45
C LEU A 18 3.72 -5.74 7.30
N VAL A 19 4.36 -4.57 7.47
CA VAL A 19 4.57 -3.60 6.38
C VAL A 19 5.29 -4.30 5.24
N PHE A 20 6.43 -4.93 5.51
CA PHE A 20 7.23 -5.59 4.49
C PHE A 20 6.43 -6.71 3.80
N PHE A 21 5.69 -7.51 4.57
CA PHE A 21 4.88 -8.59 4.05
C PHE A 21 3.77 -8.09 3.11
N TRP A 22 2.94 -7.15 3.56
CA TRP A 22 1.80 -6.64 2.79
C TRP A 22 2.19 -5.69 1.66
N MET A 23 3.22 -4.86 1.85
CA MET A 23 3.60 -3.81 0.89
C MET A 23 4.66 -4.25 -0.12
N VAL A 24 5.45 -5.30 0.18
CA VAL A 24 6.56 -5.72 -0.68
C VAL A 24 6.40 -7.17 -1.11
N MET A 25 6.28 -8.10 -0.16
CA MET A 25 6.27 -9.53 -0.48
C MET A 25 5.02 -9.92 -1.27
N ILE A 26 3.83 -9.52 -0.82
CA ILE A 26 2.57 -9.88 -1.47
C ILE A 26 2.49 -9.33 -2.91
N PRO A 27 2.71 -8.02 -3.17
CA PRO A 27 2.71 -7.49 -4.53
C PRO A 27 3.73 -8.20 -5.43
N ALA A 28 4.98 -8.33 -4.99
CA ALA A 28 6.00 -9.03 -5.77
C ALA A 28 5.60 -10.48 -6.05
N GLY A 29 5.05 -11.17 -5.05
CA GLY A 29 4.52 -12.52 -5.16
C GLY A 29 3.42 -12.65 -6.19
N ILE A 30 2.32 -11.94 -6.02
CA ILE A 30 1.17 -11.98 -6.93
C ILE A 30 1.63 -11.60 -8.34
N GLY A 31 2.40 -10.54 -8.48
CA GLY A 31 2.96 -10.08 -9.74
C GLY A 31 3.80 -11.10 -10.52
N MET A 32 4.46 -12.03 -9.84
CA MET A 32 5.22 -13.09 -10.50
C MET A 32 4.33 -14.02 -11.36
N THR A 33 3.04 -14.13 -11.04
CA THR A 33 2.09 -14.84 -11.91
C THR A 33 2.02 -14.18 -13.29
N TRP A 34 1.86 -12.86 -13.33
CA TRP A 34 1.75 -12.09 -14.56
C TRP A 34 3.04 -12.03 -15.36
N THR A 35 4.17 -11.77 -14.68
CA THR A 35 5.46 -11.68 -15.37
C THR A 35 5.87 -13.01 -16.00
N ARG A 36 5.27 -14.14 -15.58
CA ARG A 36 5.46 -15.44 -16.25
C ARG A 36 5.21 -15.39 -17.75
N TRP A 37 4.19 -14.63 -18.16
CA TRP A 37 3.77 -14.52 -19.55
C TRP A 37 4.47 -13.38 -20.30
N MET A 38 5.22 -12.53 -19.58
CA MET A 38 5.93 -11.40 -20.16
C MET A 38 7.37 -11.81 -20.54
N ARG A 39 7.62 -12.16 -21.81
CA ARG A 39 8.96 -12.59 -22.26
C ARG A 39 10.08 -11.63 -21.87
N ARG A 40 9.87 -10.32 -21.99
CA ARG A 40 10.87 -9.27 -21.68
C ARG A 40 11.12 -9.10 -20.17
N TYR A 41 10.10 -9.24 -19.33
CA TYR A 41 10.17 -8.92 -17.90
C TYR A 41 10.03 -10.15 -17.00
N ARG A 42 10.19 -11.36 -17.57
CA ARG A 42 9.93 -12.64 -16.92
C ARG A 42 10.62 -12.83 -15.57
N HIS A 43 11.83 -12.28 -15.44
CA HIS A 43 12.66 -12.38 -14.25
C HIS A 43 12.75 -11.07 -13.46
N SER A 44 12.03 -10.01 -13.87
CA SER A 44 12.06 -8.70 -13.22
C SER A 44 11.16 -8.66 -11.98
N ILE A 45 11.76 -8.51 -10.79
CA ILE A 45 11.00 -8.42 -9.53
C ILE A 45 10.27 -7.08 -9.39
N LEU A 46 10.83 -6.01 -9.94
CA LEU A 46 10.19 -4.68 -9.94
C LEU A 46 8.91 -4.72 -10.78
N MET A 47 8.97 -5.29 -11.98
CA MET A 47 7.78 -5.43 -12.83
C MET A 47 6.75 -6.35 -12.16
N ALA A 48 7.21 -7.39 -11.45
CA ALA A 48 6.30 -8.20 -10.64
C ALA A 48 5.63 -7.33 -9.56
N ALA A 49 6.38 -6.57 -8.76
CA ALA A 49 5.80 -5.70 -7.73
C ALA A 49 4.74 -4.74 -8.29
N ILE A 50 5.01 -4.08 -9.42
CA ILE A 50 4.05 -3.19 -10.11
C ILE A 50 2.78 -3.96 -10.50
N MET A 51 2.92 -5.10 -11.19
CA MET A 51 1.77 -5.92 -11.62
C MET A 51 0.97 -6.45 -10.42
N GLY A 52 1.64 -6.77 -9.31
CA GLY A 52 0.99 -7.17 -8.07
C GLY A 52 0.19 -6.06 -7.43
N TRP A 53 0.77 -4.86 -7.34
CA TRP A 53 0.07 -3.66 -6.86
C TRP A 53 -1.16 -3.33 -7.71
N MET A 54 -1.03 -3.38 -9.04
CA MET A 54 -2.16 -3.21 -9.94
C MET A 54 -3.26 -4.25 -9.70
N THR A 55 -2.88 -5.51 -9.47
CA THR A 55 -3.83 -6.58 -9.17
C THR A 55 -4.53 -6.34 -7.83
N MET A 56 -3.79 -5.95 -6.81
CA MET A 56 -4.31 -5.65 -5.47
C MET A 56 -5.29 -4.47 -5.49
N PHE A 57 -4.95 -3.40 -6.21
CA PHE A 57 -5.85 -2.26 -6.41
C PHE A 57 -7.09 -2.65 -7.20
N ALA A 58 -6.96 -3.42 -8.27
CA ALA A 58 -8.11 -3.88 -9.04
C ALA A 58 -9.07 -4.73 -8.20
N LEU A 59 -8.54 -5.65 -7.38
CA LEU A 59 -9.34 -6.45 -6.45
C LEU A 59 -9.98 -5.62 -5.35
N ALA A 60 -9.25 -4.62 -4.82
CA ALA A 60 -9.80 -3.69 -3.84
C ALA A 60 -10.97 -2.92 -4.43
N GLN A 61 -10.80 -2.37 -5.62
CA GLN A 61 -11.82 -1.61 -6.34
C GLN A 61 -13.07 -2.44 -6.62
N LEU A 62 -12.89 -3.67 -7.15
CA LEU A 62 -13.97 -4.58 -7.48
C LEU A 62 -14.83 -4.96 -6.26
N LEU A 63 -14.19 -5.09 -5.08
CA LEU A 63 -14.88 -5.47 -3.85
C LEU A 63 -15.44 -4.26 -3.09
N ALA A 64 -14.66 -3.18 -2.98
CA ALA A 64 -15.00 -2.02 -2.15
C ALA A 64 -16.25 -1.31 -2.65
N VAL A 65 -16.34 -1.06 -3.96
CA VAL A 65 -17.47 -0.32 -4.55
C VAL A 65 -18.84 -0.97 -4.22
N PRO A 66 -19.08 -2.27 -4.48
CA PRO A 66 -20.34 -2.89 -4.10
C PRO A 66 -20.52 -3.00 -2.57
N LEU A 67 -19.44 -3.24 -1.81
CA LEU A 67 -19.51 -3.30 -0.36
C LEU A 67 -19.93 -1.95 0.26
N ILE A 68 -19.50 -0.84 -0.32
CA ILE A 68 -19.83 0.52 0.12
C ILE A 68 -21.25 0.91 -0.33
N ILE A 69 -21.52 0.82 -1.63
CA ILE A 69 -22.73 1.40 -2.23
C ILE A 69 -23.96 0.50 -2.05
N ALA A 70 -23.83 -0.81 -2.30
CA ALA A 70 -24.96 -1.72 -2.31
C ALA A 70 -25.23 -2.34 -0.94
N ILE A 71 -24.17 -2.69 -0.21
CA ILE A 71 -24.27 -3.44 1.05
C ILE A 71 -24.15 -2.53 2.28
N GLY A 72 -23.36 -1.45 2.19
CA GLY A 72 -23.04 -0.60 3.33
C GLY A 72 -22.25 -1.33 4.43
N ALA A 73 -21.34 -2.22 4.02
CA ALA A 73 -20.57 -3.11 4.90
C ALA A 73 -19.60 -2.35 5.83
N SER A 74 -19.08 -3.06 6.83
CA SER A 74 -18.05 -2.54 7.75
C SER A 74 -16.64 -2.70 7.18
N LEU A 75 -15.70 -1.91 7.70
CA LEU A 75 -14.29 -1.99 7.27
C LEU A 75 -13.70 -3.39 7.52
N HIS A 76 -14.05 -4.06 8.63
CA HIS A 76 -13.56 -5.40 8.93
C HIS A 76 -14.04 -6.45 7.92
N VAL A 77 -15.29 -6.39 7.47
CA VAL A 77 -15.80 -7.29 6.42
C VAL A 77 -14.98 -7.11 5.15
N PHE A 78 -14.73 -5.86 4.75
CA PHE A 78 -13.88 -5.60 3.58
C PHE A 78 -12.44 -6.08 3.80
N THR A 79 -11.85 -5.80 4.96
CA THR A 79 -10.47 -6.18 5.31
C THR A 79 -10.26 -7.69 5.25
N TYR A 80 -11.16 -8.48 5.82
CA TYR A 80 -11.01 -9.94 5.84
C TYR A 80 -11.33 -10.59 4.50
N THR A 81 -12.35 -10.12 3.79
CA THR A 81 -12.70 -10.66 2.47
C THR A 81 -11.60 -10.37 1.45
N TRP A 82 -11.17 -9.11 1.34
CA TRP A 82 -10.09 -8.71 0.45
C TRP A 82 -8.76 -9.38 0.85
N GLY A 83 -8.43 -9.35 2.15
CA GLY A 83 -7.21 -9.95 2.67
C GLY A 83 -7.13 -11.46 2.40
N GLY A 84 -8.25 -12.18 2.56
CA GLY A 84 -8.35 -13.60 2.24
C GLY A 84 -8.14 -13.89 0.75
N ILE A 85 -8.75 -13.09 -0.14
CA ILE A 85 -8.58 -13.23 -1.60
C ILE A 85 -7.11 -12.97 -1.99
N VAL A 86 -6.49 -11.93 -1.44
CA VAL A 86 -5.10 -11.58 -1.73
C VAL A 86 -4.14 -12.64 -1.20
N LEU A 87 -4.34 -13.15 0.01
CA LEU A 87 -3.51 -14.21 0.58
C LEU A 87 -3.62 -15.51 -0.20
N THR A 88 -4.83 -15.90 -0.61
CA THR A 88 -5.03 -17.10 -1.43
C THR A 88 -4.36 -16.95 -2.80
N ALA A 89 -4.48 -15.79 -3.45
CA ALA A 89 -3.78 -15.49 -4.69
C ALA A 89 -2.25 -15.51 -4.54
N PHE A 90 -1.73 -14.98 -3.41
CA PHE A 90 -0.31 -14.99 -3.09
C PHE A 90 0.24 -16.42 -2.88
N ILE A 91 -0.46 -17.24 -2.10
CA ILE A 91 -0.10 -18.65 -1.87
C ILE A 91 -0.10 -19.42 -3.20
N TYR A 92 -1.14 -19.23 -4.02
CA TYR A 92 -1.24 -19.81 -5.34
C TYR A 92 -0.07 -19.39 -6.24
N SER A 93 0.31 -18.11 -6.21
CA SER A 93 1.47 -17.61 -6.95
C SER A 93 2.77 -18.29 -6.55
N ILE A 94 3.03 -18.43 -5.24
CA ILE A 94 4.22 -19.12 -4.74
C ILE A 94 4.25 -20.56 -5.25
N PHE A 95 3.13 -21.27 -5.15
CA PHE A 95 3.04 -22.67 -5.59
C PHE A 95 3.40 -22.84 -7.07
N ILE A 96 2.85 -21.98 -7.94
CA ILE A 96 3.11 -22.01 -9.37
C ILE A 96 4.55 -21.62 -9.71
N ASN A 97 5.07 -20.60 -9.03
CA ASN A 97 6.36 -20.01 -9.36
C ASN A 97 7.53 -20.63 -8.59
N ARG A 98 7.30 -21.64 -7.74
CA ARG A 98 8.31 -22.27 -6.86
C ARG A 98 9.64 -22.61 -7.55
N LYS A 99 9.59 -23.14 -8.78
CA LYS A 99 10.79 -23.49 -9.55
C LYS A 99 11.50 -22.25 -10.09
N ARG A 100 10.73 -21.25 -10.52
CA ARG A 100 11.22 -19.99 -11.12
C ARG A 100 11.79 -19.02 -10.08
N MET A 101 11.40 -19.14 -8.80
CA MET A 101 11.90 -18.25 -7.76
C MET A 101 13.43 -18.21 -7.73
N LYS A 102 14.10 -19.36 -7.85
CA LYS A 102 15.57 -19.43 -7.88
C LYS A 102 16.16 -18.64 -9.04
N GLU A 103 15.59 -18.78 -10.24
CA GLU A 103 16.03 -18.06 -11.44
C GLU A 103 15.81 -16.54 -11.30
N VAL A 104 14.67 -16.13 -10.73
CA VAL A 104 14.38 -14.71 -10.46
C VAL A 104 15.39 -14.14 -9.47
N PHE A 105 15.68 -14.85 -8.37
CA PHE A 105 16.66 -14.40 -7.38
C PHE A 105 18.07 -14.29 -7.95
N GLN A 106 18.52 -15.26 -8.76
CA GLN A 106 19.81 -15.22 -9.43
C GLN A 106 19.90 -14.02 -10.39
N TYR A 107 18.88 -13.83 -11.23
CA TYR A 107 18.81 -12.70 -12.14
C TYR A 107 18.85 -11.35 -11.41
N GLN A 108 18.13 -11.20 -10.30
CA GLN A 108 18.18 -9.96 -9.51
C GLN A 108 19.55 -9.74 -8.88
N ARG A 109 20.20 -10.78 -8.35
CA ARG A 109 21.54 -10.68 -7.78
C ARG A 109 22.56 -10.19 -8.80
N GLU A 110 22.54 -10.76 -10.01
CA GLU A 110 23.41 -10.34 -11.11
C GLU A 110 23.09 -8.92 -11.59
N ARG A 111 21.80 -8.55 -11.63
CA ARG A 111 21.40 -7.20 -12.03
C ARG A 111 21.89 -6.16 -11.03
N VAL A 112 21.74 -6.42 -9.74
CA VAL A 112 22.21 -5.52 -8.67
C VAL A 112 23.74 -5.41 -8.68
N SER A 113 24.47 -6.51 -8.90
CA SER A 113 25.93 -6.46 -8.99
C SER A 113 26.38 -5.62 -10.18
N ARG A 114 25.77 -5.79 -11.36
CA ARG A 114 26.08 -4.98 -12.54
C ARG A 114 25.77 -3.49 -12.31
N LEU A 115 24.62 -3.17 -11.74
CA LEU A 115 24.23 -1.78 -11.46
C LEU A 115 25.15 -1.11 -10.43
N ARG A 116 25.72 -1.86 -9.48
CA ARG A 116 26.68 -1.31 -8.51
C ARG A 116 27.95 -0.78 -9.18
N ASP A 117 28.37 -1.40 -10.28
CA ASP A 117 29.61 -1.06 -10.99
C ASP A 117 29.40 0.10 -12.00
N GLU A 118 28.16 0.51 -12.24
CA GLU A 118 27.81 1.58 -13.18
C GLU A 118 28.00 2.97 -12.56
N LYS A 119 28.91 3.77 -13.14
CA LYS A 119 29.24 5.13 -12.68
C LYS A 119 28.03 6.08 -12.64
N TYR A 120 27.01 5.83 -13.45
CA TYR A 120 25.81 6.66 -13.52
C TYR A 120 24.78 6.35 -12.43
N VAL A 121 24.86 5.18 -11.78
CA VAL A 121 23.93 4.81 -10.71
C VAL A 121 24.16 5.70 -9.48
N SER A 122 25.41 6.04 -9.17
CA SER A 122 25.71 6.97 -8.08
C SER A 122 25.18 8.39 -8.38
N LEU A 123 25.30 8.86 -9.62
CA LEU A 123 24.75 10.15 -10.04
C LEU A 123 23.22 10.18 -9.95
N ILE A 124 22.54 9.13 -10.42
CA ILE A 124 21.08 9.02 -10.34
C ILE A 124 20.64 9.00 -8.88
N LEU A 125 21.31 8.23 -8.00
CA LEU A 125 20.97 8.21 -6.58
C LEU A 125 21.13 9.57 -5.90
N VAL A 126 22.17 10.34 -6.27
CA VAL A 126 22.37 11.71 -5.78
C VAL A 126 21.25 12.63 -6.29
N LEU A 127 20.89 12.56 -7.57
CA LEU A 127 19.79 13.35 -8.11
C LEU A 127 18.44 12.99 -7.46
N THR A 128 18.17 11.71 -7.25
CA THR A 128 16.99 11.23 -6.52
C THR A 128 16.97 11.77 -5.09
N PHE A 129 18.10 11.72 -4.38
CA PHE A 129 18.21 12.28 -3.03
C PHE A 129 17.93 13.79 -3.02
N ILE A 130 18.48 14.55 -3.97
CA ILE A 130 18.20 15.98 -4.12
C ILE A 130 16.71 16.22 -4.39
N SER A 131 16.07 15.42 -5.25
CA SER A 131 14.62 15.53 -5.51
C SER A 131 13.78 15.25 -4.27
N ILE A 132 14.14 14.25 -3.45
CA ILE A 132 13.45 13.95 -2.19
C ILE A 132 13.61 15.12 -1.19
N VAL A 133 14.81 15.67 -1.06
CA VAL A 133 15.05 16.84 -0.19
C VAL A 133 14.28 18.04 -0.70
N PHE A 134 14.26 18.29 -2.01
CA PHE A 134 13.48 19.37 -2.61
C PHE A 134 11.99 19.23 -2.31
N GLN A 135 11.40 18.04 -2.51
CA GLN A 135 10.01 17.77 -2.16
C GLN A 135 9.72 18.00 -0.67
N ALA A 136 10.61 17.53 0.22
CA ALA A 136 10.47 17.75 1.66
C ALA A 136 10.52 19.24 2.05
N VAL A 137 11.41 20.02 1.41
CA VAL A 137 11.52 21.47 1.60
C VAL A 137 10.28 22.19 1.03
N SER A 138 9.80 21.78 -0.15
CA SER A 138 8.57 22.35 -0.73
C SER A 138 7.37 22.15 0.19
N ILE A 139 7.22 20.96 0.78
CA ILE A 139 6.18 20.72 1.79
C ILE A 139 6.41 21.58 3.04
N ALA A 140 7.64 21.71 3.52
CA ALA A 140 7.92 22.46 4.75
C ALA A 140 7.68 23.99 4.62
N PHE A 141 7.96 24.58 3.45
CA PHE A 141 8.02 26.04 3.30
C PHE A 141 7.02 26.63 2.28
N LEU A 142 6.45 25.84 1.36
CA LEU A 142 5.59 26.33 0.26
C LEU A 142 4.14 25.85 0.36
N TRP A 143 3.65 25.59 1.59
CA TRP A 143 2.29 25.11 1.88
C TRP A 143 1.21 25.78 0.99
N PHE A 144 0.67 25.02 0.04
CA PHE A 144 -0.62 25.30 -0.58
C PHE A 144 -1.66 24.42 0.11
N ASP A 145 -2.66 25.05 0.74
CA ASP A 145 -3.82 24.37 1.33
C ASP A 145 -4.64 23.69 0.22
N HIS A 146 -4.24 22.49 -0.18
CA HIS A 146 -5.08 21.60 -0.96
C HIS A 146 -6.03 20.88 0.02
N TYR A 147 -7.14 21.54 0.33
CA TYR A 147 -8.23 21.03 1.17
C TYR A 147 -8.73 19.63 0.79
N ASP A 148 -8.49 19.18 -0.45
CA ASP A 148 -8.87 17.85 -0.91
C ASP A 148 -8.09 16.73 -0.20
N ASP A 149 -6.77 16.86 0.00
CA ASP A 149 -5.94 15.78 0.56
C ASP A 149 -6.19 15.55 2.06
N ILE A 150 -6.56 16.61 2.79
CA ILE A 150 -6.94 16.54 4.21
C ILE A 150 -8.11 15.57 4.41
N ARG A 151 -9.07 15.55 3.47
CA ARG A 151 -10.23 14.67 3.57
C ARG A 151 -9.88 13.19 3.38
N TYR A 152 -8.88 12.86 2.57
CA TYR A 152 -8.49 11.45 2.35
C TYR A 152 -7.95 10.81 3.63
N VAL A 153 -7.10 11.52 4.35
CA VAL A 153 -6.52 11.04 5.61
C VAL A 153 -7.59 10.98 6.69
N ALA A 154 -8.41 12.02 6.84
CA ALA A 154 -9.51 12.05 7.80
C ALA A 154 -10.47 10.87 7.58
N THR A 155 -10.89 10.65 6.33
CA THR A 155 -11.78 9.54 5.97
C THR A 155 -11.17 8.17 6.29
N ALA A 156 -9.87 7.99 6.05
CA ALA A 156 -9.20 6.74 6.38
C ALA A 156 -9.10 6.52 7.91
N VAL A 157 -8.84 7.58 8.67
CA VAL A 157 -8.82 7.56 10.15
C VAL A 157 -10.20 7.26 10.72
N ASP A 158 -11.25 7.88 10.18
CA ASP A 158 -12.62 7.65 10.61
C ASP A 158 -13.06 6.22 10.32
N ALA A 159 -12.75 5.71 9.12
CA ALA A 159 -13.06 4.33 8.76
C ALA A 159 -12.34 3.33 9.68
N TYR A 160 -11.07 3.59 9.98
CA TYR A 160 -10.27 2.78 10.88
C TYR A 160 -10.81 2.76 12.31
N SER A 161 -11.24 3.92 12.82
CA SER A 161 -11.66 4.11 14.20
C SER A 161 -13.09 3.66 14.45
N THR A 162 -13.99 3.90 13.49
CA THR A 162 -15.42 3.61 13.63
C THR A 162 -15.84 2.30 12.96
N ASN A 163 -14.93 1.64 12.24
CA ASN A 163 -15.21 0.43 11.48
C ASN A 163 -16.34 0.60 10.43
N THR A 164 -16.52 1.82 9.92
CA THR A 164 -17.48 2.14 8.87
C THR A 164 -16.77 2.53 7.58
N MET A 165 -17.42 2.38 6.43
CA MET A 165 -16.87 2.82 5.15
C MET A 165 -17.75 3.92 4.58
N LEU A 166 -17.24 5.16 4.56
CA LEU A 166 -17.90 6.34 4.00
C LEU A 166 -19.32 6.61 4.57
N LYS A 167 -19.48 6.49 5.90
CA LYS A 167 -20.73 6.82 6.61
C LYS A 167 -20.64 8.09 7.47
N ILE A 168 -19.44 8.66 7.59
CA ILE A 168 -19.17 9.87 8.36
C ILE A 168 -18.61 10.89 7.37
N GLU A 169 -19.16 12.09 7.40
CA GLU A 169 -18.66 13.18 6.57
C GLU A 169 -17.36 13.72 7.18
N PRO A 170 -16.23 13.74 6.43
CA PRO A 170 -14.92 14.04 6.98
C PRO A 170 -14.72 15.51 7.40
N VAL A 171 -15.59 16.42 6.96
CA VAL A 171 -15.49 17.86 7.29
C VAL A 171 -16.37 18.22 8.49
N SER A 172 -17.63 17.75 8.51
CA SER A 172 -18.59 18.06 9.57
C SER A 172 -18.56 17.06 10.74
N GLY A 173 -17.98 15.87 10.53
CA GLY A 173 -18.00 14.76 11.49
C GLY A 173 -19.39 14.12 11.68
N GLN A 174 -20.39 14.51 10.88
CA GLN A 174 -21.74 13.99 11.03
C GLN A 174 -21.87 12.58 10.45
N TYR A 175 -22.61 11.73 11.16
CA TYR A 175 -22.97 10.41 10.66
C TYR A 175 -24.11 10.53 9.64
N THR A 176 -23.81 10.26 8.38
CA THR A 176 -24.74 10.36 7.25
C THR A 176 -25.33 9.00 6.88
N GLY A 177 -24.76 7.90 7.38
CA GLY A 177 -25.19 6.52 7.12
C GLY A 177 -24.90 5.99 5.70
N ARG A 178 -24.70 6.90 4.74
CA ARG A 178 -24.34 6.65 3.35
C ARG A 178 -23.44 7.77 2.80
N PRO A 179 -22.71 7.54 1.70
CA PRO A 179 -21.98 8.60 1.02
C PRO A 179 -22.93 9.75 0.61
N VAL A 180 -22.53 10.99 0.89
CA VAL A 180 -23.26 12.21 0.50
C VAL A 180 -22.33 13.20 -0.17
N GLY A 181 -22.86 14.01 -1.09
CA GLY A 181 -22.10 15.05 -1.80
C GLY A 181 -20.81 14.53 -2.42
N GLU A 182 -19.69 15.16 -2.05
CA GLU A 182 -18.33 14.81 -2.48
C GLU A 182 -17.86 13.41 -2.01
N MET A 183 -18.56 12.71 -1.13
CA MET A 183 -18.16 11.34 -0.77
C MET A 183 -18.51 10.31 -1.86
N TRP A 184 -19.35 10.68 -2.83
CA TRP A 184 -19.69 9.78 -3.95
C TRP A 184 -18.49 9.50 -4.86
N LYS A 185 -17.58 10.48 -5.05
CA LYS A 185 -16.31 10.21 -5.76
C LYS A 185 -15.46 9.20 -4.99
N ASP A 186 -15.42 9.30 -3.67
CA ASP A 186 -14.66 8.37 -2.81
C ASP A 186 -15.33 6.99 -2.78
N ALA A 187 -16.66 6.91 -2.91
CA ALA A 187 -17.37 5.63 -2.97
C ALA A 187 -17.11 4.89 -4.30
N VAL A 188 -16.93 5.65 -5.39
CA VAL A 188 -16.60 5.11 -6.71
C VAL A 188 -15.09 4.87 -6.86
N ALA A 189 -14.24 5.55 -6.10
CA ALA A 189 -12.78 5.35 -6.07
C ALA A 189 -12.25 5.29 -4.62
N PRO A 190 -12.50 4.21 -3.86
CA PRO A 190 -12.28 4.12 -2.41
C PRO A 190 -10.82 3.88 -2.01
N ILE A 191 -9.90 4.70 -2.50
CA ILE A 191 -8.46 4.61 -2.21
C ILE A 191 -8.13 4.92 -0.74
N ASN A 192 -8.85 5.85 -0.13
CA ASN A 192 -8.82 6.18 1.30
C ASN A 192 -9.29 5.01 2.17
N ILE A 193 -10.36 4.30 1.78
CA ILE A 193 -10.78 3.08 2.47
C ILE A 193 -9.75 1.96 2.28
N PHE A 194 -9.12 1.89 1.11
CA PHE A 194 -8.01 0.97 0.86
C PHE A 194 -6.84 1.20 1.81
N TRP A 195 -6.44 2.46 2.04
CA TRP A 195 -5.39 2.77 3.01
C TRP A 195 -5.81 2.45 4.45
N ALA A 196 -7.07 2.67 4.83
CA ALA A 196 -7.59 2.27 6.13
C ALA A 196 -7.51 0.76 6.36
N LEU A 197 -7.81 -0.05 5.33
CA LEU A 197 -7.73 -1.51 5.42
C LEU A 197 -6.28 -2.00 5.56
N LEU A 198 -5.34 -1.45 4.77
CA LEU A 198 -3.92 -1.81 4.88
C LEU A 198 -3.36 -1.38 6.23
N SER A 199 -3.78 -0.23 6.73
CA SER A 199 -3.44 0.25 8.08
C SER A 199 -3.90 -0.72 9.17
N LYS A 200 -5.11 -1.30 9.04
CA LYS A 200 -5.59 -2.39 9.94
C LYS A 200 -4.71 -3.65 9.84
N LEU A 201 -4.37 -4.08 8.63
CA LEU A 201 -3.57 -5.30 8.41
C LEU A 201 -2.13 -5.17 8.93
N VAL A 202 -1.58 -3.96 8.84
CA VAL A 202 -0.21 -3.64 9.31
C VAL A 202 -0.18 -3.24 10.79
N MET A 203 -1.34 -2.97 11.39
CA MET A 203 -1.50 -2.48 12.76
C MET A 203 -0.89 -1.09 12.99
N THR A 204 -1.00 -0.21 12.00
CA THR A 204 -0.49 1.17 12.06
C THR A 204 -1.64 2.16 11.93
N HIS A 205 -1.54 3.33 12.58
CA HIS A 205 -2.54 4.38 12.42
C HIS A 205 -2.55 4.91 10.96
N PRO A 206 -3.72 5.11 10.32
CA PRO A 206 -3.80 5.49 8.91
C PRO A 206 -3.02 6.76 8.56
N ALA A 207 -3.02 7.76 9.43
CA ALA A 207 -2.23 8.98 9.23
C ALA A 207 -0.73 8.70 9.09
N ILE A 208 -0.16 7.85 9.95
CA ILE A 208 1.26 7.47 9.87
C ILE A 208 1.50 6.66 8.60
N PHE A 209 0.61 5.71 8.31
CA PHE A 209 0.72 4.84 7.15
C PHE A 209 0.74 5.65 5.83
N MET A 210 -0.20 6.58 5.67
CA MET A 210 -0.33 7.38 4.45
C MET A 210 0.77 8.42 4.27
N HIS A 211 1.35 8.95 5.34
CA HIS A 211 2.39 9.99 5.24
C HIS A 211 3.83 9.44 5.28
N MET A 212 4.06 8.26 5.87
CA MET A 212 5.42 7.70 5.99
C MET A 212 5.62 6.45 5.14
N ILE A 213 4.63 5.56 5.07
CA ILE A 213 4.81 4.25 4.44
C ILE A 213 4.45 4.31 2.95
N VAL A 214 3.29 4.87 2.61
CA VAL A 214 2.83 4.96 1.21
C VAL A 214 3.84 5.72 0.33
N PRO A 215 4.30 6.93 0.68
CA PRO A 215 5.24 7.66 -0.17
C PRO A 215 6.55 6.90 -0.36
N PHE A 216 7.07 6.30 0.71
CA PHE A 216 8.31 5.52 0.65
C PHE A 216 8.21 4.33 -0.32
N ILE A 217 7.07 3.64 -0.37
CA ILE A 217 6.89 2.46 -1.23
C ILE A 217 6.67 2.82 -2.71
N PHE A 218 6.03 3.95 -3.00
CA PHE A 218 5.67 4.32 -4.39
C PHE A 218 6.65 5.31 -5.04
N ILE A 219 7.50 6.00 -4.27
CA ILE A 219 8.53 6.91 -4.80
C ILE A 219 9.83 6.17 -5.16
N ILE A 220 10.15 5.08 -4.44
CA ILE A 220 11.35 4.25 -4.65
C ILE A 220 11.09 3.20 -5.73
#